data_AF-A0AA95H4F5-F1
#
_entry.id   AF-A0AA95H4F5-F1
#
_cell.length_a   1.000
_cell.length_b   1.000
_cell.length_c   1.000
_cell.angle_alpha   90.00
_cell.angle_beta   90.00
_cell.angle_gamma   90.00
#
_symmetry.space_group_name_H-M   'P 1'
#
loop_
_entity.id
_entity.type
_entity.pdbx_description
1 polymer ?
#
loop_
_entity_poly.entity_id
_entity_poly.type
_entity_poly.pdbx_seq_one_letter_code
_entity_poly.pdbx_strand_id
1 'polypeptide(L)'
;MIANNDLTDSIQAQVQSALDQQQALHIYGGGSKAFYGNPIKGQPLSLAGHTGIIAYEPSELVVTVRAGTKLADLMQLLDQHGQMLAFEPPIHTENATVGGAVAAGLSGPARPWRGSVRDHVLGMKILFGENQIGSFGGQVMKNVAGYDVSRVMTGALGTLGIILEVSLKVMPKPASELTLALDMPDKDAHELCMALRASAMPLTATCYYDGCLYLRFSGNPENLDITTRQVGGERIAEPDEFWTSLRDQTHEFFMQYDRPLWRLSLPPATASINSRLEGSSLMEWGGAQRWVYSNIPVNLIRSIAEKHKGHATVYRGKVPGVNPFHPLTQELSQLQLRLKETFDPHGIFNRGRMYQDW
;
A
#
# COMPACT_ATOMS: atom_id res chain seq x y z
N MET A 1 5.80 -22.68 -11.56
CA MET A 1 6.66 -21.88 -12.47
C MET A 1 5.82 -20.71 -12.98
N ILE A 2 6.29 -19.47 -12.85
CA ILE A 2 5.53 -18.29 -13.28
C ILE A 2 5.43 -18.31 -14.81
N ALA A 3 4.21 -18.37 -15.35
CA ALA A 3 3.99 -18.36 -16.79
C ALA A 3 4.45 -17.04 -17.41
N ASN A 4 5.21 -17.12 -18.50
CA ASN A 4 5.66 -15.96 -19.25
C ASN A 4 4.66 -15.66 -20.38
N ASN A 5 3.86 -14.62 -20.21
CA ASN A 5 2.85 -14.20 -21.17
C ASN A 5 2.89 -12.69 -21.38
N ASP A 6 3.37 -12.29 -22.56
CA ASP A 6 3.37 -10.89 -22.98
C ASP A 6 2.07 -10.59 -23.71
N LEU A 7 1.33 -9.61 -23.21
CA LEU A 7 0.04 -9.17 -23.74
C LEU A 7 0.06 -7.70 -24.12
N THR A 8 1.26 -7.10 -24.24
CA THR A 8 1.42 -5.66 -24.48
C THR A 8 0.61 -5.22 -25.71
N ASP A 9 0.73 -5.93 -26.84
CA ASP A 9 0.03 -5.60 -28.08
C ASP A 9 -1.49 -5.71 -27.93
N SER A 10 -1.97 -6.74 -27.23
CA SER A 10 -3.41 -6.95 -26.97
C SER A 10 -3.98 -5.87 -26.05
N ILE A 11 -3.21 -5.43 -25.06
CA ILE A 11 -3.58 -4.35 -24.15
C ILE A 11 -3.63 -3.02 -24.92
N GLN A 12 -2.62 -2.71 -25.75
CA GLN A 12 -2.63 -1.52 -26.60
C GLN A 12 -3.80 -1.53 -27.59
N ALA A 13 -4.14 -2.67 -28.18
CA ALA A 13 -5.30 -2.78 -29.07
C ALA A 13 -6.63 -2.47 -28.35
N GLN A 14 -6.78 -2.91 -27.11
CA GLN A 14 -7.95 -2.58 -26.29
C GLN A 14 -8.01 -1.09 -25.93
N VAL A 15 -6.87 -0.47 -25.62
CA VAL A 15 -6.80 0.99 -25.39
C VAL A 15 -7.14 1.76 -26.66
N GLN A 16 -6.62 1.35 -27.82
CA GLN A 16 -6.96 1.96 -29.10
C GLN A 16 -8.46 1.89 -29.38
N SER A 17 -9.07 0.71 -29.21
CA SER A 17 -10.51 0.53 -29.38
C SER A 17 -11.33 1.43 -28.44
N ALA A 18 -10.86 1.62 -27.20
CA ALA A 18 -11.53 2.50 -26.23
C ALA A 18 -11.41 3.98 -26.61
N LEU A 19 -10.27 4.40 -27.18
CA LEU A 19 -10.08 5.75 -27.72
C LEU A 19 -11.01 6.03 -28.90
N ASP A 20 -11.06 5.11 -29.86
CA ASP A 20 -11.90 5.22 -31.05
C ASP A 20 -13.40 5.32 -30.68
N GLN A 21 -13.80 4.63 -29.61
CA GLN A 21 -15.18 4.59 -29.10
C GLN A 21 -15.47 5.63 -28.00
N GLN A 22 -14.46 6.40 -27.58
CA GLN A 22 -14.53 7.33 -26.44
C GLN A 22 -15.09 6.68 -25.16
N GLN A 23 -14.69 5.43 -24.90
CA GLN A 23 -15.21 4.63 -23.81
C GLN A 23 -14.22 4.57 -22.64
N ALA A 24 -14.73 4.76 -21.41
CA ALA A 24 -13.93 4.56 -20.21
C ALA A 24 -13.61 3.07 -19.99
N LEU A 25 -12.38 2.80 -19.54
CA LEU A 25 -11.85 1.50 -19.18
C LEU A 25 -11.81 1.34 -17.66
N HIS A 26 -12.23 0.17 -17.20
CA HIS A 26 -12.00 -0.33 -15.85
C HIS A 26 -10.78 -1.26 -15.87
N ILE A 27 -9.62 -0.70 -15.56
CA ILE A 27 -8.33 -1.37 -15.50
C ILE A 27 -8.17 -2.05 -14.14
N TYR A 28 -7.89 -3.35 -14.15
CA TYR A 28 -7.65 -4.12 -12.93
C TYR A 28 -6.69 -5.29 -13.16
N GLY A 29 -5.95 -5.66 -12.11
CA GLY A 29 -5.20 -6.92 -12.05
C GLY A 29 -6.10 -8.05 -11.56
N GLY A 30 -5.81 -8.58 -10.38
CA GLY A 30 -6.64 -9.64 -9.76
C GLY A 30 -7.83 -9.17 -8.92
N GLY A 31 -8.18 -7.89 -8.96
CA GLY A 31 -9.38 -7.36 -8.28
C GLY A 31 -9.34 -7.36 -6.74
N SER A 32 -8.24 -7.75 -6.10
CA SER A 32 -8.13 -7.92 -4.63
C SER A 32 -8.39 -6.65 -3.80
N LYS A 33 -8.36 -5.48 -4.43
CA LYS A 33 -8.54 -4.15 -3.79
C LYS A 33 -9.69 -3.36 -4.44
N ALA A 34 -10.62 -4.03 -5.10
CA ALA A 34 -11.76 -3.39 -5.77
C ALA A 34 -12.62 -2.53 -4.83
N PHE A 35 -12.63 -2.84 -3.52
CA PHE A 35 -13.32 -2.09 -2.48
C PHE A 35 -12.73 -0.68 -2.22
N TYR A 36 -11.47 -0.42 -2.58
CA TYR A 36 -10.74 0.78 -2.17
C TYR A 36 -10.87 1.94 -3.17
N GLY A 37 -11.52 3.02 -2.77
CA GLY A 37 -11.82 4.17 -3.64
C GLY A 37 -13.25 4.11 -4.21
N ASN A 38 -13.57 5.00 -5.14
CA ASN A 38 -14.91 5.05 -5.72
C ASN A 38 -15.20 3.83 -6.62
N PRO A 39 -16.48 3.41 -6.75
CA PRO A 39 -16.85 2.43 -7.76
C PRO A 39 -16.54 2.96 -9.17
N ILE A 40 -15.97 2.10 -10.02
CA ILE A 40 -15.59 2.45 -11.40
C ILE A 40 -16.69 1.98 -12.34
N LYS A 41 -17.02 2.82 -13.35
CA LYS A 41 -17.84 2.43 -14.49
C LYS A 41 -16.95 2.48 -15.74
N GLY A 42 -16.87 1.39 -16.48
CA GLY A 42 -16.06 1.29 -17.69
C GLY A 42 -16.00 -0.13 -18.23
N GLN A 43 -15.56 -0.27 -19.47
CA GLN A 43 -15.32 -1.57 -20.07
C GLN A 43 -14.15 -2.27 -19.33
N PRO A 44 -14.31 -3.53 -18.88
CA PRO A 44 -13.25 -4.23 -18.17
C PRO A 44 -12.00 -4.44 -19.03
N LEU A 45 -10.83 -4.07 -18.52
CA LEU A 45 -9.51 -4.39 -19.08
C LEU A 45 -8.67 -5.07 -17.98
N SER A 46 -8.48 -6.39 -18.12
CA SER A 46 -7.74 -7.18 -17.13
C SER A 46 -6.26 -7.28 -17.49
N LEU A 47 -5.41 -7.07 -16.48
CA LEU A 47 -3.96 -7.26 -16.57
C LEU A 47 -3.53 -8.61 -16.01
N ALA A 48 -4.43 -9.41 -15.42
CA ALA A 48 -4.07 -10.66 -14.73
C ALA A 48 -3.37 -11.69 -15.64
N GLY A 49 -3.61 -11.64 -16.95
CA GLY A 49 -2.95 -12.49 -17.93
C GLY A 49 -1.55 -12.02 -18.36
N HIS A 50 -1.16 -10.77 -18.06
CA HIS A 50 0.13 -10.21 -18.44
C HIS A 50 1.20 -10.59 -17.40
N THR A 51 1.69 -11.82 -17.45
CA THR A 51 2.51 -12.45 -16.40
C THR A 51 3.93 -12.74 -16.85
N GLY A 52 4.86 -12.82 -15.91
CA GLY A 52 6.21 -13.28 -16.17
C GLY A 52 7.27 -12.45 -15.46
N ILE A 53 8.40 -13.10 -15.18
CA ILE A 53 9.62 -12.43 -14.73
C ILE A 53 10.40 -12.03 -15.97
N ILE A 54 10.72 -10.75 -16.10
CA ILE A 54 11.48 -10.19 -17.23
C ILE A 54 12.98 -10.28 -16.95
N ALA A 55 13.37 -9.90 -15.73
CA ALA A 55 14.73 -9.99 -15.26
C ALA A 55 14.73 -10.24 -13.75
N TYR A 56 15.57 -11.15 -13.29
CA TYR A 56 15.82 -11.35 -11.87
C TYR A 56 17.26 -11.78 -11.69
N GLU A 57 18.03 -10.93 -11.00
CA GLU A 57 19.39 -11.25 -10.62
C GLU A 57 19.48 -11.15 -9.09
N PRO A 58 19.50 -12.30 -8.37
CA PRO A 58 19.49 -12.31 -6.91
C PRO A 58 20.62 -11.49 -6.29
N SER A 59 21.81 -11.43 -6.91
CA SER A 59 22.93 -10.66 -6.37
C SER A 59 22.71 -9.15 -6.44
N GLU A 60 21.94 -8.67 -7.42
CA GLU A 60 21.67 -7.25 -7.61
C GLU A 60 20.52 -6.74 -6.74
N LEU A 61 19.79 -7.64 -6.06
CA LEU A 61 18.63 -7.30 -5.22
C LEU A 61 17.55 -6.53 -5.99
N VAL A 62 17.38 -6.85 -7.28
CA VAL A 62 16.36 -6.26 -8.15
C VAL A 62 15.62 -7.35 -8.90
N VAL A 63 14.29 -7.18 -9.01
CA VAL A 63 13.43 -8.02 -9.85
C VAL A 63 12.56 -7.15 -10.75
N THR A 64 12.50 -7.46 -12.03
CA THR A 64 11.61 -6.84 -13.01
C THR A 64 10.56 -7.86 -13.45
N VAL A 65 9.29 -7.52 -13.28
CA VAL A 65 8.16 -8.41 -13.55
C VAL A 65 7.06 -7.71 -14.33
N ARG A 66 6.28 -8.48 -15.09
CA ARG A 66 5.04 -7.98 -15.68
C ARG A 66 3.97 -7.78 -14.62
N ALA A 67 3.18 -6.72 -14.78
CA ALA A 67 2.22 -6.22 -13.79
C ALA A 67 1.10 -7.20 -13.42
N GLY A 68 0.79 -8.16 -14.30
CA GLY A 68 -0.18 -9.23 -14.04
C GLY A 68 0.34 -10.37 -13.19
N THR A 69 1.67 -10.47 -13.01
CA THR A 69 2.29 -11.53 -12.19
C THR A 69 1.68 -11.55 -10.79
N LYS A 70 1.28 -12.74 -10.32
CA LYS A 70 0.74 -12.90 -8.97
C LYS A 70 1.81 -12.54 -7.94
N LEU A 71 1.38 -11.79 -6.94
CA LEU A 71 2.23 -11.33 -5.85
C LEU A 71 2.72 -12.51 -5.00
N ALA A 72 1.86 -13.50 -4.75
CA ALA A 72 2.21 -14.72 -4.04
C ALA A 72 3.30 -15.52 -4.75
N ASP A 73 3.19 -15.70 -6.08
CA ASP A 73 4.19 -16.42 -6.86
C ASP A 73 5.56 -15.69 -6.84
N LEU A 74 5.56 -14.36 -6.92
CA LEU A 74 6.78 -13.58 -6.77
C LEU A 74 7.39 -13.74 -5.37
N MET A 75 6.58 -13.63 -4.32
CA MET A 75 7.07 -13.81 -2.94
C MET A 75 7.65 -15.21 -2.72
N GLN A 76 7.04 -16.24 -3.29
CA GLN A 76 7.56 -17.62 -3.25
C GLN A 76 8.88 -17.75 -4.00
N LEU A 77 9.02 -17.12 -5.17
CA LEU A 77 10.28 -17.08 -5.91
C LEU A 77 11.39 -16.43 -5.06
N LEU A 78 11.12 -15.28 -4.46
CA LEU A 78 12.11 -14.59 -3.61
C LEU A 78 12.49 -15.44 -2.39
N ASP A 79 11.52 -16.12 -1.77
CA ASP A 79 11.75 -17.00 -0.62
C ASP A 79 12.73 -18.14 -0.95
N GLN A 80 12.64 -18.74 -2.13
CA GLN A 80 13.56 -19.79 -2.60
C GLN A 80 15.02 -19.31 -2.66
N HIS A 81 15.24 -18.00 -2.77
CA HIS A 81 16.56 -17.38 -2.79
C HIS A 81 16.93 -16.70 -1.46
N GLY A 82 16.17 -16.95 -0.37
CA GLY A 82 16.39 -16.31 0.92
C GLY A 82 16.13 -14.80 0.92
N GLN A 83 15.29 -14.33 0.00
CA GLN A 83 14.94 -12.93 -0.21
C GLN A 83 13.47 -12.65 0.09
N MET A 84 13.15 -11.37 0.19
CA MET A 84 11.80 -10.85 0.34
C MET A 84 11.65 -9.51 -0.38
N LEU A 85 10.42 -9.07 -0.60
CA LEU A 85 10.14 -7.69 -1.01
C LEU A 85 10.65 -6.72 0.05
N ALA A 86 11.19 -5.58 -0.36
CA ALA A 86 11.69 -4.56 0.56
C ALA A 86 10.58 -3.77 1.28
N PHE A 87 9.31 -4.09 1.00
CA PHE A 87 8.11 -3.54 1.62
C PHE A 87 7.09 -4.67 1.85
N GLU A 88 6.04 -4.38 2.62
CA GLU A 88 4.97 -5.35 2.93
C GLU A 88 3.66 -4.92 2.27
N PRO A 89 3.32 -5.41 1.07
CA PRO A 89 2.03 -5.11 0.44
C PRO A 89 0.89 -5.96 1.02
N PRO A 90 -0.29 -5.38 1.32
CA PRO A 90 -1.50 -6.15 1.56
C PRO A 90 -1.86 -7.04 0.36
N ILE A 91 -2.00 -8.34 0.60
CA ILE A 91 -2.37 -9.33 -0.42
C ILE A 91 -3.89 -9.33 -0.59
N HIS A 92 -4.64 -9.47 0.51
CA HIS A 92 -6.10 -9.65 0.62
C HIS A 92 -6.65 -10.91 -0.04
N THR A 93 -6.25 -11.22 -1.28
CA THR A 93 -6.69 -12.43 -1.99
C THR A 93 -5.53 -13.04 -2.79
N GLU A 94 -5.58 -14.34 -3.02
CA GLU A 94 -4.58 -15.11 -3.79
C GLU A 94 -4.36 -14.60 -5.24
N ASN A 95 -5.31 -13.83 -5.77
CA ASN A 95 -5.25 -13.27 -7.11
C ASN A 95 -4.51 -11.93 -7.18
N ALA A 96 -4.10 -11.35 -6.04
CA ALA A 96 -3.39 -10.07 -6.03
C ALA A 96 -2.16 -10.09 -6.97
N THR A 97 -2.05 -9.08 -7.82
CA THR A 97 -0.95 -8.95 -8.79
C THR A 97 0.02 -7.86 -8.35
N VAL A 98 1.26 -7.94 -8.84
CA VAL A 98 2.31 -6.96 -8.54
C VAL A 98 1.89 -5.55 -8.98
N GLY A 99 1.37 -5.40 -10.20
CA GLY A 99 0.87 -4.12 -10.70
C GLY A 99 -0.29 -3.58 -9.87
N GLY A 100 -1.19 -4.45 -9.39
CA GLY A 100 -2.27 -4.06 -8.50
C GLY A 100 -1.79 -3.59 -7.12
N ALA A 101 -0.75 -4.22 -6.57
CA ALA A 101 -0.13 -3.78 -5.31
C ALA A 101 0.51 -2.40 -5.45
N VAL A 102 1.24 -2.17 -6.54
CA VAL A 102 1.88 -0.90 -6.87
C VAL A 102 0.85 0.20 -7.14
N ALA A 103 -0.15 -0.06 -8.00
CA ALA A 103 -1.21 0.89 -8.32
C ALA A 103 -2.04 1.28 -7.09
N ALA A 104 -2.24 0.35 -6.14
CA ALA A 104 -2.94 0.65 -4.90
C ALA A 104 -2.11 1.43 -3.88
N GLY A 105 -0.78 1.29 -3.91
CA GLY A 105 0.12 2.02 -3.00
C GLY A 105 -0.12 1.73 -1.52
N LEU A 106 -0.84 0.65 -1.19
CA LEU A 106 -1.12 0.25 0.19
C LEU A 106 0.12 -0.37 0.82
N SER A 107 0.21 -0.30 2.15
CA SER A 107 1.36 -0.81 2.90
C SER A 107 0.90 -1.51 4.16
N GLY A 108 1.68 -2.50 4.58
CA GLY A 108 1.51 -3.27 5.79
C GLY A 108 2.27 -2.68 6.98
N PRO A 109 2.38 -3.45 8.07
CA PRO A 109 2.90 -2.99 9.36
C PRO A 109 4.32 -2.41 9.30
N ALA A 110 5.19 -2.90 8.40
CA ALA A 110 6.57 -2.44 8.31
C ALA A 110 6.82 -1.06 7.71
N ARG A 111 5.80 -0.39 7.15
CA ARG A 111 5.97 0.83 6.36
C ARG A 111 6.90 1.89 6.99
N PRO A 112 6.83 2.22 8.30
CA PRO A 112 7.68 3.28 8.86
C PRO A 112 9.17 2.96 8.88
N TRP A 113 9.52 1.68 8.95
CA TRP A 113 10.90 1.22 9.12
C TRP A 113 11.50 0.70 7.81
N ARG A 114 10.68 0.01 7.00
CA ARG A 114 11.12 -0.55 5.71
C ARG A 114 10.75 0.33 4.52
N GLY A 115 9.85 1.30 4.66
CA GLY A 115 9.35 2.11 3.55
C GLY A 115 8.10 1.52 2.89
N SER A 116 7.53 2.30 1.98
CA SER A 116 6.36 1.92 1.17
C SER A 116 6.79 1.35 -0.17
N VAL A 117 5.86 0.75 -0.92
CA VAL A 117 6.12 0.31 -2.30
C VAL A 117 6.70 1.44 -3.17
N ARG A 118 6.28 2.69 -2.94
CA ARG A 118 6.78 3.87 -3.67
C ARG A 118 8.28 4.10 -3.50
N ASP A 119 8.81 3.72 -2.34
CA ASP A 119 10.23 3.91 -2.00
C ASP A 119 11.12 2.82 -2.64
N HIS A 120 10.51 1.72 -3.09
CA HIS A 120 11.20 0.54 -3.62
C HIS A 120 10.89 0.22 -5.09
N VAL A 121 10.10 1.05 -5.76
CA VAL A 121 10.01 1.03 -7.22
C VAL A 121 11.27 1.68 -7.78
N LEU A 122 11.97 0.93 -8.62
CA LEU A 122 13.18 1.39 -9.32
C LEU A 122 12.88 1.85 -10.76
N GLY A 123 11.80 1.33 -11.34
CA GLY A 123 11.31 1.73 -12.65
C GLY A 123 10.01 1.05 -13.03
N MET A 124 9.35 1.58 -14.06
CA MET A 124 8.12 1.05 -14.64
C MET A 124 8.09 1.24 -16.14
N LYS A 125 7.41 0.31 -16.82
CA LYS A 125 6.93 0.50 -18.20
C LYS A 125 5.43 0.74 -18.15
N ILE A 126 4.98 1.83 -18.76
CA ILE A 126 3.63 2.36 -18.63
C ILE A 126 3.04 2.58 -20.02
N LEU A 127 1.77 2.24 -20.19
CA LEU A 127 0.94 2.63 -21.32
C LEU A 127 0.03 3.81 -20.93
N PHE A 128 0.16 4.92 -21.65
CA PHE A 128 -0.56 6.17 -21.42
C PHE A 128 -1.87 6.26 -22.19
N GLY A 129 -2.70 7.26 -21.85
CA GLY A 129 -4.03 7.43 -22.44
C GLY A 129 -4.01 7.79 -23.91
N GLU A 130 -2.88 8.23 -24.46
CA GLU A 130 -2.67 8.42 -25.91
C GLU A 130 -2.20 7.14 -26.62
N ASN A 131 -2.33 5.98 -25.96
CA ASN A 131 -1.86 4.67 -26.44
C ASN A 131 -0.33 4.58 -26.69
N GLN A 132 0.46 5.44 -26.04
CA GLN A 132 1.92 5.44 -26.12
C GLN A 132 2.54 4.70 -24.93
N ILE A 133 3.62 3.95 -25.17
CA ILE A 133 4.38 3.27 -24.13
C ILE A 133 5.62 4.08 -23.76
N GLY A 134 5.81 4.33 -22.47
CA GLY A 134 7.02 4.93 -21.93
C GLY A 134 7.67 4.04 -20.87
N SER A 135 9.01 4.07 -20.80
CA SER A 135 9.80 3.41 -19.75
C SER A 135 10.45 4.47 -18.87
N PHE A 136 10.28 4.35 -17.56
CA PHE A 136 10.75 5.32 -16.58
C PHE A 136 11.51 4.63 -15.46
N GLY A 137 12.59 5.26 -15.00
CA GLY A 137 13.52 4.64 -14.08
C GLY A 137 14.37 3.56 -14.75
N GLY A 138 15.14 2.84 -13.94
CA GLY A 138 16.14 1.89 -14.42
C GLY A 138 16.72 1.10 -13.25
N GLN A 139 17.41 -0.01 -13.55
CA GLN A 139 17.94 -0.92 -12.54
C GLN A 139 19.08 -0.31 -11.69
N VAL A 140 19.63 0.83 -12.09
CA VAL A 140 20.78 1.48 -11.42
C VAL A 140 20.34 2.57 -10.45
N MET A 141 20.95 2.59 -9.26
CA MET A 141 20.65 3.55 -8.16
C MET A 141 20.96 5.03 -8.46
N LYS A 142 21.42 5.38 -9.67
CA LYS A 142 21.73 6.75 -10.09
C LYS A 142 20.84 7.17 -11.27
N ASN A 143 19.58 7.52 -10.98
CA ASN A 143 18.69 8.16 -11.94
C ASN A 143 18.72 9.68 -11.69
N VAL A 144 19.59 10.41 -12.38
CA VAL A 144 19.86 11.85 -12.12
C VAL A 144 19.37 12.77 -13.25
N ALA A 145 18.46 12.31 -14.11
CA ALA A 145 17.82 13.19 -15.11
C ALA A 145 16.34 12.82 -15.31
N GLY A 146 15.46 13.81 -15.12
CA GLY A 146 14.01 13.70 -15.37
C GLY A 146 13.13 13.64 -14.12
N TYR A 147 11.82 13.81 -14.32
CA TYR A 147 10.82 13.65 -13.26
C TYR A 147 10.57 12.16 -12.98
N ASP A 148 10.42 11.80 -11.70
CA ASP A 148 10.17 10.42 -11.30
C ASP A 148 8.69 10.04 -11.50
N VAL A 149 8.34 9.72 -12.74
CA VAL A 149 6.99 9.27 -13.14
C VAL A 149 6.61 7.97 -12.41
N SER A 150 7.57 7.08 -12.15
CA SER A 150 7.31 5.80 -11.46
C SER A 150 6.72 6.01 -10.06
N ARG A 151 7.20 7.03 -9.35
CA ARG A 151 6.67 7.43 -8.04
C ARG A 151 5.29 8.07 -8.10
N VAL A 152 4.90 8.67 -9.22
CA VAL A 152 3.56 9.25 -9.42
C VAL A 152 2.53 8.17 -9.71
N MET A 153 2.90 7.13 -10.46
CA MET A 153 2.02 5.99 -10.77
C MET A 153 1.67 5.14 -9.53
N THR A 154 2.57 5.10 -8.56
CA THR A 154 2.36 4.34 -7.33
C THR A 154 1.26 4.98 -6.49
N GLY A 155 0.17 4.23 -6.25
CA GLY A 155 -1.02 4.76 -5.57
C GLY A 155 -2.00 5.52 -6.47
N ALA A 156 -1.76 5.61 -7.79
CA ALA A 156 -2.64 6.29 -8.72
C ALA A 156 -3.90 5.48 -9.10
N LEU A 157 -4.04 4.23 -8.61
CA LEU A 157 -5.19 3.36 -8.84
C LEU A 157 -5.54 3.17 -10.32
N GLY A 158 -4.54 3.18 -11.20
CA GLY A 158 -4.70 3.01 -12.65
C GLY A 158 -5.35 4.20 -13.35
N THR A 159 -5.45 5.37 -12.71
CA THR A 159 -6.06 6.56 -13.30
C THR A 159 -5.12 7.35 -14.21
N LEU A 160 -3.80 7.17 -14.08
CA LEU A 160 -2.77 7.89 -14.85
C LEU A 160 -2.10 7.01 -15.91
N GLY A 161 -2.54 5.77 -16.08
CA GLY A 161 -1.92 4.84 -17.02
C GLY A 161 -1.98 3.39 -16.56
N ILE A 162 -1.68 2.51 -17.51
CA ILE A 162 -1.61 1.07 -17.29
C ILE A 162 -0.15 0.71 -17.04
N ILE A 163 0.13 0.13 -15.86
CA ILE A 163 1.44 -0.42 -15.55
C ILE A 163 1.57 -1.75 -16.30
N LEU A 164 2.55 -1.85 -17.19
CA LEU A 164 2.89 -3.08 -17.92
C LEU A 164 3.97 -3.87 -17.19
N GLU A 165 5.02 -3.19 -16.74
CA GLU A 165 6.18 -3.81 -16.10
C GLU A 165 6.62 -2.98 -14.89
N VAL A 166 7.14 -3.64 -13.85
CA VAL A 166 7.68 -2.97 -12.67
C VAL A 166 9.01 -3.60 -12.27
N SER A 167 10.00 -2.75 -12.04
CA SER A 167 11.27 -3.11 -11.41
C SER A 167 11.21 -2.74 -9.93
N LEU A 168 11.39 -3.73 -9.06
CA LEU A 168 11.29 -3.61 -7.60
C LEU A 168 12.63 -3.94 -6.96
N LYS A 169 12.99 -3.17 -5.93
CA LYS A 169 14.03 -3.56 -4.98
C LYS A 169 13.54 -4.72 -4.12
N VAL A 170 14.39 -5.73 -3.98
CA VAL A 170 14.23 -6.83 -3.02
C VAL A 170 15.33 -6.75 -1.96
N MET A 171 15.24 -7.57 -0.93
CA MET A 171 16.25 -7.61 0.13
C MET A 171 16.40 -9.02 0.69
N PRO A 172 17.55 -9.36 1.29
CA PRO A 172 17.69 -10.58 2.05
C PRO A 172 16.66 -10.65 3.18
N LYS A 173 16.20 -11.86 3.49
CA LYS A 173 15.40 -12.09 4.70
C LYS A 173 16.23 -11.81 5.95
N PRO A 174 15.62 -11.24 7.01
CA PRO A 174 16.32 -11.08 8.28
C PRO A 174 16.71 -12.45 8.84
N ALA A 175 17.84 -12.51 9.54
CA ALA A 175 18.33 -13.74 10.16
C ALA A 175 17.36 -14.28 11.23
N SER A 176 16.66 -13.37 11.93
CA SER A 176 15.65 -13.71 12.91
C SER A 176 14.63 -12.58 13.03
N GLU A 177 13.39 -12.93 13.38
CA GLU A 177 12.36 -11.99 13.82
C GLU A 177 11.84 -12.41 15.20
N LEU A 178 11.38 -11.44 15.98
CA LEU A 178 10.79 -11.62 17.30
C LEU A 178 9.59 -10.69 17.40
N THR A 179 8.52 -11.15 18.04
CA THR A 179 7.40 -10.27 18.41
C THR A 179 7.12 -10.37 19.91
N LEU A 180 7.01 -9.20 20.55
CA LEU A 180 6.68 -9.06 21.96
C LEU A 180 5.28 -8.44 22.10
N ALA A 181 4.49 -8.97 23.01
CA ALA A 181 3.20 -8.43 23.45
C ALA A 181 3.35 -7.81 24.84
N LEU A 182 2.86 -6.59 25.02
CA LEU A 182 2.93 -5.83 26.26
C LEU A 182 1.53 -5.35 26.63
N ASP A 183 0.99 -5.88 27.72
CA ASP A 183 -0.27 -5.39 28.28
C ASP A 183 -0.05 -4.04 28.94
N MET A 184 -0.61 -2.99 28.34
CA MET A 184 -0.43 -1.63 28.81
C MET A 184 -1.51 -0.67 28.31
N PRO A 185 -1.81 0.40 29.06
CA PRO A 185 -2.72 1.45 28.60
C PRO A 185 -2.23 2.13 27.32
N ASP A 186 -3.18 2.64 26.52
CA ASP A 186 -2.95 3.34 25.24
C ASP A 186 -1.93 4.48 25.36
N LYS A 187 -2.00 5.24 26.46
CA LYS A 187 -1.07 6.34 26.73
C LYS A 187 0.38 5.83 26.85
N ASP A 188 0.58 4.77 27.62
CA ASP A 188 1.91 4.22 27.89
C ASP A 188 2.47 3.53 26.62
N ALA A 189 1.60 2.86 25.86
CA ALA A 189 1.95 2.31 24.55
C ALA A 189 2.43 3.39 23.56
N HIS A 190 1.75 4.54 23.55
CA HIS A 190 2.13 5.67 22.72
C HIS A 190 3.50 6.27 23.12
N GLU A 191 3.71 6.48 24.42
CA GLU A 191 4.99 6.97 24.96
C GLU A 191 6.14 6.01 24.64
N LEU A 192 5.92 4.70 24.81
CA LEU A 192 6.89 3.67 24.46
C LEU A 192 7.20 3.65 22.95
N CYS A 193 6.19 3.73 22.08
CA CYS A 193 6.39 3.82 20.64
C CYS A 193 7.24 5.03 20.23
N MET A 194 7.04 6.18 20.89
CA MET A 194 7.83 7.39 20.64
C MET A 194 9.28 7.23 21.10
N ALA A 195 9.51 6.62 22.27
CA ALA A 195 10.85 6.32 22.76
C ALA A 195 11.59 5.33 21.84
N LEU A 196 10.92 4.24 21.43
CA LEU A 196 11.49 3.24 20.53
C LEU A 196 11.84 3.81 19.16
N ARG A 197 11.02 4.73 18.62
CA ARG A 197 11.31 5.41 17.34
C ARG A 197 12.60 6.24 17.39
N ALA A 198 12.93 6.81 18.54
CA ALA A 198 14.17 7.57 18.74
C ALA A 198 15.37 6.67 19.07
N SER A 199 15.16 5.37 19.28
CA SER A 199 16.20 4.41 19.64
C SER A 199 16.86 3.76 18.41
N ALA A 200 17.98 3.09 18.63
CA ALA A 200 18.65 2.24 17.62
C ALA A 200 18.10 0.80 17.59
N MET A 201 16.98 0.52 18.28
CA MET A 201 16.42 -0.83 18.30
C MET A 201 15.94 -1.25 16.91
N PRO A 202 16.07 -2.53 16.53
CA PRO A 202 15.70 -3.04 15.22
C PRO A 202 14.19 -3.27 15.09
N LEU A 203 13.39 -2.28 15.51
CA LEU A 203 11.93 -2.32 15.42
C LEU A 203 11.51 -2.28 13.96
N THR A 204 10.58 -3.16 13.56
CA THR A 204 10.10 -3.28 12.18
C THR A 204 8.59 -3.32 12.06
N ALA A 205 7.83 -3.44 13.14
CA ALA A 205 6.38 -3.21 13.14
C ALA A 205 5.85 -2.91 14.55
N THR A 206 4.72 -2.24 14.61
CA THR A 206 3.97 -1.98 15.85
C THR A 206 2.48 -2.14 15.58
N CYS A 207 1.75 -2.73 16.51
CA CYS A 207 0.29 -2.73 16.55
C CYS A 207 -0.17 -2.51 17.99
N TYR A 208 -1.06 -1.58 18.24
CA TYR A 208 -1.77 -1.45 19.52
C TYR A 208 -3.25 -1.74 19.31
N TYR A 209 -3.74 -2.74 20.01
CA TYR A 209 -5.11 -3.22 19.95
C TYR A 209 -5.51 -3.80 21.31
N ASP A 210 -6.72 -3.45 21.75
CA ASP A 210 -7.36 -3.99 22.96
C ASP A 210 -6.49 -4.04 24.23
N GLY A 211 -5.78 -2.94 24.53
CA GLY A 211 -4.95 -2.86 25.73
C GLY A 211 -3.58 -3.54 25.63
N CYS A 212 -3.22 -4.04 24.45
CA CYS A 212 -1.95 -4.70 24.21
C CYS A 212 -1.16 -4.02 23.09
N LEU A 213 0.14 -3.77 23.34
CA LEU A 213 1.10 -3.30 22.35
C LEU A 213 1.95 -4.47 21.84
N TYR A 214 1.86 -4.73 20.54
CA TYR A 214 2.67 -5.70 19.82
C TYR A 214 3.82 -5.01 19.10
N LEU A 215 5.04 -5.50 19.30
CA LEU A 215 6.27 -4.95 18.74
C LEU A 215 7.03 -6.04 17.98
N ARG A 216 7.24 -5.87 16.68
CA ARG A 216 8.09 -6.77 15.89
C ARG A 216 9.49 -6.21 15.77
N PHE A 217 10.48 -7.03 16.03
CA PHE A 217 11.89 -6.73 15.84
C PHE A 217 12.49 -7.71 14.84
N SER A 218 13.39 -7.24 13.97
CA SER A 218 14.03 -8.08 12.94
C SER A 218 15.53 -7.81 12.90
N GLY A 219 16.35 -8.83 13.05
CA GLY A 219 17.81 -8.66 13.05
C GLY A 219 18.57 -9.91 13.47
N ASN A 220 19.77 -9.71 13.99
CA ASN A 220 20.60 -10.81 14.49
C ASN A 220 20.05 -11.35 15.82
N PRO A 221 20.07 -12.68 16.06
CA PRO A 221 19.55 -13.30 17.28
C PRO A 221 20.07 -12.67 18.58
N GLU A 222 21.37 -12.41 18.67
CA GLU A 222 22.01 -11.79 19.85
C GLU A 222 21.41 -10.42 20.20
N ASN A 223 21.12 -9.60 19.18
CA ASN A 223 20.50 -8.29 19.37
C ASN A 223 19.05 -8.42 19.85
N LEU A 224 18.32 -9.42 19.34
CA LEU A 224 16.92 -9.65 19.72
C LEU A 224 16.77 -10.14 21.16
N ASP A 225 17.73 -10.91 21.67
CA ASP A 225 17.74 -11.31 23.08
C ASP A 225 18.00 -10.12 24.01
N ILE A 226 18.89 -9.20 23.63
CA ILE A 226 19.09 -7.94 24.36
C ILE A 226 17.81 -7.08 24.32
N THR A 227 17.19 -6.94 23.14
CA THR A 227 15.93 -6.21 22.98
C THR A 227 14.83 -6.80 23.86
N THR A 228 14.68 -8.12 23.92
CA THR A 228 13.69 -8.80 24.78
C THR A 228 13.86 -8.38 26.24
N ARG A 229 15.10 -8.37 26.76
CA ARG A 229 15.38 -8.01 28.16
C ARG A 229 15.15 -6.54 28.46
N GLN A 230 15.40 -5.65 27.49
CA GLN A 230 15.23 -4.20 27.66
C GLN A 230 13.78 -3.75 27.55
N VAL A 231 13.03 -4.31 26.60
CA VAL A 231 11.63 -3.93 26.34
C VAL A 231 10.67 -4.66 27.28
N GLY A 232 10.96 -5.92 27.62
CA GLY A 232 10.04 -6.78 28.35
C GLY A 232 8.87 -7.27 27.48
N GLY A 233 7.84 -7.82 28.13
CA GLY A 233 6.67 -8.39 27.47
C GLY A 233 6.80 -9.89 27.19
N GLU A 234 5.71 -10.46 26.68
CA GLU A 234 5.60 -11.89 26.38
C GLU A 234 5.88 -12.15 24.89
N ARG A 235 6.60 -13.23 24.59
CA ARG A 235 6.80 -13.66 23.20
C ARG A 235 5.51 -14.29 22.70
N ILE A 236 4.97 -13.80 21.59
CA ILE A 236 3.78 -14.44 20.98
C ILE A 236 4.17 -15.71 20.23
N ALA A 237 3.31 -16.73 20.27
CA ALA A 237 3.59 -18.05 19.71
C ALA A 237 3.65 -18.05 18.17
N GLU A 238 2.72 -17.34 17.51
CA GLU A 238 2.53 -17.34 16.06
C GLU A 238 2.68 -15.93 15.48
N PRO A 239 3.88 -15.34 15.50
CA PRO A 239 4.08 -13.96 15.09
C PRO A 239 3.75 -13.71 13.61
N ASP A 240 4.11 -14.65 12.74
CA ASP A 240 3.90 -14.50 11.29
C ASP A 240 2.42 -14.47 10.93
N GLU A 241 1.60 -15.29 11.59
CA GLU A 241 0.14 -15.29 11.40
C GLU A 241 -0.47 -13.97 11.88
N PHE A 242 -0.06 -13.49 13.06
CA PHE A 242 -0.52 -12.22 13.60
C PHE A 242 -0.23 -11.06 12.63
N TRP A 243 1.02 -10.87 12.20
CA TRP A 243 1.38 -9.77 11.30
C TRP A 243 0.80 -9.92 9.89
N THR A 244 0.67 -11.16 9.41
CA THR A 244 -0.02 -11.45 8.14
C THR A 244 -1.50 -11.07 8.23
N SER A 245 -2.16 -11.37 9.36
CA SER A 245 -3.57 -11.03 9.57
C SER A 245 -3.82 -9.52 9.62
N LEU A 246 -2.89 -8.74 10.17
CA LEU A 246 -2.94 -7.28 10.14
C LEU A 246 -2.70 -6.74 8.73
N ARG A 247 -1.64 -7.22 8.06
CA ARG A 247 -1.28 -6.81 6.70
C ARG A 247 -2.42 -7.06 5.71
N ASP A 248 -3.03 -8.25 5.78
CA ASP A 248 -4.06 -8.69 4.83
C ASP A 248 -5.49 -8.38 5.31
N GLN A 249 -5.61 -7.80 6.52
CA GLN A 249 -6.85 -7.38 7.16
C GLN A 249 -7.85 -8.51 7.43
N THR A 250 -7.34 -9.64 7.90
CA THR A 250 -8.11 -10.79 8.40
C THR A 250 -8.12 -10.88 9.92
N HIS A 251 -7.32 -10.06 10.62
CA HIS A 251 -7.36 -9.92 12.08
C HIS A 251 -8.78 -9.57 12.56
N GLU A 252 -9.19 -10.07 13.74
CA GLU A 252 -10.56 -9.93 14.26
C GLU A 252 -11.08 -8.48 14.25
N PHE A 253 -10.20 -7.52 14.52
CA PHE A 253 -10.49 -6.09 14.44
C PHE A 253 -11.11 -5.70 13.08
N PHE A 254 -10.61 -6.22 11.96
CA PHE A 254 -11.04 -5.89 10.59
C PHE A 254 -12.27 -6.67 10.10
N MET A 255 -12.85 -7.51 10.96
CA MET A 255 -14.01 -8.34 10.65
C MET A 255 -15.33 -7.69 11.11
N GLN A 256 -15.32 -6.38 11.33
CA GLN A 256 -16.53 -5.58 11.60
C GLN A 256 -17.08 -5.00 10.29
N TYR A 257 -18.40 -5.09 10.10
CA TYR A 257 -19.06 -4.70 8.84
C TYR A 257 -20.33 -3.85 9.05
N ASP A 258 -20.68 -3.53 10.30
CA ASP A 258 -21.85 -2.73 10.67
C ASP A 258 -21.64 -1.22 10.45
N ARG A 259 -20.38 -0.78 10.30
CA ARG A 259 -20.01 0.62 10.10
C ARG A 259 -18.79 0.76 9.18
N PRO A 260 -18.57 1.93 8.55
CA PRO A 260 -17.42 2.12 7.67
C PRO A 260 -16.10 2.08 8.46
N LEU A 261 -15.09 1.49 7.83
CA LEU A 261 -13.72 1.48 8.32
C LEU A 261 -12.98 2.71 7.78
N TRP A 262 -12.50 3.53 8.69
CA TRP A 262 -11.68 4.70 8.40
C TRP A 262 -10.20 4.39 8.59
N ARG A 263 -9.38 4.89 7.66
CA ARG A 263 -7.92 4.94 7.79
C ARG A 263 -7.50 6.39 7.99
N LEU A 264 -7.00 6.69 9.19
CA LEU A 264 -6.42 7.99 9.52
C LEU A 264 -4.91 7.90 9.44
N SER A 265 -4.30 8.82 8.70
CA SER A 265 -2.84 9.01 8.66
C SER A 265 -2.51 10.30 9.40
N LEU A 266 -1.80 10.19 10.51
CA LEU A 266 -1.50 11.28 11.43
C LEU A 266 0.01 11.34 11.71
N PRO A 267 0.54 12.49 12.17
CA PRO A 267 1.89 12.52 12.74
C PRO A 267 2.02 11.52 13.89
N PRO A 268 3.15 10.77 13.99
CA PRO A 268 3.35 9.75 15.03
C PRO A 268 3.11 10.25 16.45
N ALA A 269 3.52 11.48 16.76
CA ALA A 269 3.38 12.10 18.09
C ALA A 269 1.97 12.62 18.42
N THR A 270 0.98 12.34 17.57
CA THR A 270 -0.40 12.75 17.84
C THR A 270 -0.92 11.95 19.04
N ALA A 271 -1.41 12.61 20.08
CA ALA A 271 -1.99 11.93 21.24
C ALA A 271 -3.22 11.07 20.86
N SER A 272 -3.71 10.25 21.80
CA SER A 272 -4.92 9.47 21.57
C SER A 272 -6.10 10.36 21.23
N ILE A 273 -6.82 9.99 20.16
CA ILE A 273 -8.06 10.65 19.72
C ILE A 273 -9.25 9.69 19.75
N ASN A 274 -9.05 8.48 20.28
CA ASN A 274 -10.03 7.38 20.19
C ASN A 274 -11.35 7.76 20.86
N SER A 275 -11.29 8.49 21.98
CA SER A 275 -12.47 9.01 22.69
C SER A 275 -13.33 9.97 21.86
N ARG A 276 -12.76 10.60 20.82
CA ARG A 276 -13.47 11.54 19.93
C ARG A 276 -14.06 10.88 18.70
N LEU A 277 -13.67 9.64 18.41
CA LEU A 277 -14.03 8.97 17.16
C LEU A 277 -15.16 7.96 17.30
N GLU A 278 -15.60 7.64 18.52
CA GLU A 278 -16.69 6.71 18.83
C GLU A 278 -16.58 5.37 18.07
N GLY A 279 -15.92 4.39 18.68
CA GLY A 279 -15.85 3.01 18.19
C GLY A 279 -14.55 2.33 18.55
N SER A 280 -14.36 1.12 18.02
CA SER A 280 -13.12 0.38 18.19
C SER A 280 -12.02 0.98 17.30
N SER A 281 -10.80 1.00 17.82
CA SER A 281 -9.63 1.46 17.09
C SER A 281 -8.47 0.48 17.17
N LEU A 282 -7.68 0.43 16.12
CA LEU A 282 -6.39 -0.26 16.08
C LEU A 282 -5.35 0.73 15.56
N MET A 283 -4.19 0.77 16.21
CA MET A 283 -3.12 1.72 15.89
C MET A 283 -1.89 1.00 15.40
N GLU A 284 -1.35 1.45 14.27
CA GLU A 284 -0.13 0.91 13.67
C GLU A 284 0.89 2.01 13.43
N TRP A 285 2.04 1.62 12.91
CA TRP A 285 3.08 2.52 12.41
C TRP A 285 3.63 3.50 13.46
N GLY A 286 3.72 3.04 14.70
CA GLY A 286 4.15 3.82 15.86
C GLY A 286 3.26 5.05 16.05
N GLY A 287 1.94 4.90 15.91
CA GLY A 287 0.95 5.95 16.12
C GLY A 287 0.46 6.69 14.88
N ALA A 288 1.16 6.51 13.74
CA ALA A 288 0.90 7.27 12.53
C ALA A 288 -0.31 6.76 11.73
N GLN A 289 -0.66 5.48 11.84
CA GLN A 289 -1.84 4.90 11.20
C GLN A 289 -2.85 4.52 12.28
N ARG A 290 -4.10 4.95 12.10
CA ARG A 290 -5.21 4.54 12.95
C ARG A 290 -6.33 4.01 12.09
N TRP A 291 -6.72 2.79 12.41
CA TRP A 291 -7.92 2.18 11.88
C TRP A 291 -9.05 2.40 12.86
N VAL A 292 -10.19 2.87 12.37
CA VAL A 292 -11.32 3.23 13.24
C VAL A 292 -12.62 2.85 12.57
N TYR A 293 -13.42 2.07 13.27
CA TYR A 293 -14.81 1.81 12.91
C TYR A 293 -15.69 2.88 13.54
N SER A 294 -16.29 3.77 12.75
CA SER A 294 -17.02 4.93 13.28
C SER A 294 -18.20 5.33 12.39
N ASN A 295 -19.28 5.78 13.03
CA ASN A 295 -20.47 6.34 12.38
C ASN A 295 -20.61 7.85 12.60
N ILE A 296 -19.65 8.51 13.27
CA ILE A 296 -19.76 9.94 13.48
C ILE A 296 -19.72 10.67 12.11
N PRO A 297 -20.27 11.90 12.02
CA PRO A 297 -20.33 12.63 10.77
C PRO A 297 -18.96 12.77 10.08
N VAL A 298 -18.94 12.60 8.75
CA VAL A 298 -17.70 12.61 7.93
C VAL A 298 -16.88 13.88 8.12
N ASN A 299 -17.54 15.04 8.18
CA ASN A 299 -16.89 16.33 8.43
C ASN A 299 -16.20 16.37 9.80
N LEU A 300 -16.75 15.70 10.81
CA LEU A 300 -16.12 15.61 12.13
C LEU A 300 -14.85 14.75 12.10
N ILE A 301 -14.89 13.55 11.49
CA ILE A 301 -13.68 12.70 11.37
C ILE A 301 -12.56 13.44 10.61
N ARG A 302 -12.91 14.09 9.49
CA ARG A 302 -11.95 14.82 8.66
C ARG A 302 -11.38 16.04 9.37
N SER A 303 -12.21 16.84 10.04
CA SER A 303 -11.73 17.98 10.83
C SER A 303 -10.83 17.56 12.00
N ILE A 304 -11.11 16.42 12.65
CA ILE A 304 -10.22 15.84 13.67
C ILE A 304 -8.85 15.50 13.06
N ALA A 305 -8.82 14.89 11.88
CA ALA A 305 -7.56 14.57 11.20
C ALA A 305 -6.81 15.84 10.78
N GLU A 306 -7.50 16.80 10.16
CA GLU A 306 -6.92 18.09 9.70
C GLU A 306 -6.33 18.91 10.84
N LYS A 307 -7.00 18.96 12.00
CA LYS A 307 -6.50 19.63 13.20
C LYS A 307 -5.12 19.10 13.63
N HIS A 308 -4.83 17.84 13.31
CA HIS A 308 -3.54 17.20 13.58
C HIS A 308 -2.64 17.11 12.35
N LYS A 309 -2.93 17.88 11.28
CA LYS A 309 -2.17 17.85 10.01
C LYS A 309 -2.14 16.47 9.35
N GLY A 310 -3.21 15.71 9.53
CA GLY A 310 -3.38 14.38 8.95
C GLY A 310 -4.54 14.31 7.96
N HIS A 311 -4.81 13.09 7.49
CA HIS A 311 -5.85 12.80 6.51
C HIS A 311 -6.72 11.64 6.97
N ALA A 312 -8.00 11.64 6.61
CA ALA A 312 -8.94 10.56 6.88
C ALA A 312 -9.55 10.04 5.58
N THR A 313 -9.38 8.73 5.33
CA THR A 313 -9.93 8.03 4.17
C THR A 313 -10.98 7.03 4.62
N VAL A 314 -12.15 7.01 3.97
CA VAL A 314 -13.07 5.86 4.06
C VAL A 314 -12.39 4.71 3.34
N TYR A 315 -11.86 3.77 4.09
CA TYR A 315 -11.04 2.70 3.53
C TYR A 315 -11.90 1.51 3.07
N ARG A 316 -12.92 1.15 3.86
CA ARG A 316 -13.89 0.10 3.52
C ARG A 316 -15.29 0.52 3.99
N GLY A 317 -16.31 0.06 3.28
CA GLY A 317 -17.70 0.47 3.47
C GLY A 317 -18.08 1.61 2.54
N LYS A 318 -19.36 2.01 2.57
CA LYS A 318 -19.89 3.09 1.73
C LYS A 318 -20.55 4.13 2.62
N VAL A 319 -20.22 5.39 2.37
CA VAL A 319 -20.95 6.54 2.91
C VAL A 319 -21.59 7.26 1.72
N PRO A 320 -22.93 7.25 1.58
CA PRO A 320 -23.60 7.84 0.43
C PRO A 320 -23.20 9.31 0.20
N GLY A 321 -22.90 9.66 -1.05
CA GLY A 321 -22.54 11.03 -1.44
C GLY A 321 -21.14 11.50 -1.01
N VAL A 322 -20.33 10.62 -0.41
CA VAL A 322 -19.01 10.97 0.12
C VAL A 322 -17.90 10.34 -0.71
N ASN A 323 -17.00 11.17 -1.24
CA ASN A 323 -15.76 10.70 -1.83
C ASN A 323 -14.89 10.00 -0.76
N PRO A 324 -14.37 8.78 -0.97
CA PRO A 324 -13.61 8.06 0.04
C PRO A 324 -12.35 8.77 0.53
N PHE A 325 -11.60 9.40 -0.38
CA PHE A 325 -10.34 10.07 -0.06
C PHE A 325 -10.56 11.42 0.62
N HIS A 326 -9.58 11.81 1.44
CA HIS A 326 -9.58 13.13 2.08
C HIS A 326 -9.66 14.24 1.01
N PRO A 327 -10.45 15.30 1.22
CA PRO A 327 -10.54 16.41 0.27
C PRO A 327 -9.19 17.04 0.00
N LEU A 328 -8.96 17.41 -1.26
CA LEU A 328 -7.76 18.15 -1.65
C LEU A 328 -7.97 19.64 -1.43
N THR A 329 -6.88 20.36 -1.19
CA THR A 329 -6.90 21.82 -1.38
C THR A 329 -7.10 22.14 -2.86
N GLN A 330 -7.51 23.37 -3.16
CA GLN A 330 -7.73 23.80 -4.54
C GLN A 330 -6.46 23.66 -5.40
N GLU A 331 -5.30 24.02 -4.84
CA GLU A 331 -4.01 23.97 -5.52
C GLU A 331 -3.59 22.53 -5.84
N LEU A 332 -3.76 21.63 -4.86
CA LEU A 332 -3.48 20.20 -5.05
C LEU A 332 -4.42 19.60 -6.09
N SER A 333 -5.71 19.95 -6.06
CA SER A 333 -6.69 19.51 -7.05
C SER A 333 -6.32 19.94 -8.48
N GLN A 334 -5.96 21.21 -8.67
CA GLN A 334 -5.52 21.72 -9.98
C GLN A 334 -4.22 21.06 -10.49
N LEU A 335 -3.26 20.81 -9.60
CA LEU A 335 -2.04 20.07 -9.96
C LEU A 335 -2.38 18.64 -10.39
N GLN A 336 -3.26 18.00 -9.65
CA GLN A 336 -3.75 16.65 -9.88
C GLN A 336 -4.49 16.51 -11.21
N LEU A 337 -5.35 17.47 -11.56
CA LEU A 337 -6.02 17.51 -12.88
C LEU A 337 -5.05 17.70 -14.03
N ARG A 338 -4.05 18.59 -13.91
CA ARG A 338 -3.02 18.75 -14.96
C ARG A 338 -2.20 17.49 -15.20
N LEU A 339 -1.90 16.73 -14.14
CA LEU A 339 -1.27 15.42 -14.28
C LEU A 339 -2.20 14.48 -15.05
N LYS A 340 -3.47 14.40 -14.68
CA LYS A 340 -4.46 13.58 -15.37
C LYS A 340 -4.57 13.94 -16.86
N GLU A 341 -4.65 15.22 -17.21
CA GLU A 341 -4.65 15.70 -18.61
C GLU A 341 -3.37 15.33 -19.37
N THR A 342 -2.21 15.32 -18.69
CA THR A 342 -0.93 14.95 -19.33
C THR A 342 -0.83 13.45 -19.59
N PHE A 343 -1.30 12.63 -18.64
CA PHE A 343 -1.11 11.18 -18.65
C PHE A 343 -2.25 10.41 -19.34
N ASP A 344 -3.46 10.96 -19.28
CA ASP A 344 -4.67 10.44 -19.90
C ASP A 344 -5.57 11.60 -20.36
N PRO A 345 -5.19 12.30 -21.44
CA PRO A 345 -5.92 13.48 -21.95
C PRO A 345 -7.37 13.19 -22.36
N HIS A 346 -7.69 11.92 -22.65
CA HIS A 346 -9.04 11.50 -23.03
C HIS A 346 -9.87 11.02 -21.83
N GLY A 347 -9.28 10.95 -20.63
CA GLY A 347 -9.98 10.58 -19.40
C GLY A 347 -10.58 9.17 -19.43
N ILE A 348 -9.98 8.24 -20.19
CA ILE A 348 -10.51 6.89 -20.37
C ILE A 348 -10.10 5.93 -19.25
N PHE A 349 -9.05 6.20 -18.48
CA PHE A 349 -8.53 5.27 -17.48
C PHE A 349 -9.14 5.46 -16.09
N ASN A 350 -9.82 4.42 -15.58
CA ASN A 350 -10.35 4.31 -14.21
C ASN A 350 -11.05 5.59 -13.71
N ARG A 351 -11.82 6.24 -14.61
CA ARG A 351 -12.48 7.51 -14.38
C ARG A 351 -13.28 7.51 -13.07
N GLY A 352 -13.13 8.57 -12.29
CA GLY A 352 -13.80 8.77 -11.02
C GLY A 352 -13.23 7.99 -9.83
N ARG A 353 -12.23 7.11 -10.03
CA ARG A 353 -11.76 6.18 -8.98
C ARG A 353 -11.21 6.90 -7.74
N MET A 354 -10.43 7.96 -7.93
CA MET A 354 -9.83 8.74 -6.83
C MET A 354 -10.72 9.91 -6.42
N TYR A 355 -11.09 10.76 -7.36
CA TYR A 355 -11.99 11.89 -7.17
C TYR A 355 -13.00 11.89 -8.31
N GLN A 356 -14.22 12.40 -8.11
CA GLN A 356 -15.26 12.32 -9.14
C GLN A 356 -14.93 13.12 -10.40
N ASP A 357 -14.15 14.19 -10.24
CA ASP A 357 -13.72 15.07 -11.32
C ASP A 357 -12.48 14.54 -12.08
N TRP A 358 -11.96 13.37 -11.68
CA TRP A 358 -10.81 12.71 -12.29
C TRP A 358 -11.19 11.71 -13.39
#